data_AF-A0AAY4BM64-F1
#
_entry.id   AF-A0AAY4BM64-F1
#
_cell.length_a   1.000
_cell.length_b   1.000
_cell.length_c   1.000
_cell.angle_alpha   90.00
_cell.angle_beta   90.00
_cell.angle_gamma   90.00
#
_symmetry.space_group_name_H-M   'P 1'
#
loop_
_entity.id
_entity.type
_entity.pdbx_description
1 polymer ?
#
loop_
_entity_poly.entity_id
_entity_poly.type
_entity_poly.pdbx_seq_one_letter_code
_entity_poly.pdbx_strand_id
1 'polypeptide(L)'
;MPNCPASMSQPPPQSKGSVREEKELLVYLPDINATCSVLTILALLSQPTASYVPLCQYQEPFFYTGAHRGLVEKVQKELKSLTAMIEERNRIIALPYPYLSPNHIENSVAI
;
A
#
# COMPACT_ATOMS: atom_id res chain seq x y z
N MET A 1 -7.89 -5.56 -16.48
CA MET A 1 -8.15 -5.44 -15.03
C MET A 1 -9.15 -4.30 -14.81
N PRO A 2 -10.35 -4.56 -14.24
CA PRO A 2 -11.44 -3.55 -14.17
C PRO A 2 -11.41 -2.58 -12.99
N ASN A 3 -10.83 -2.96 -11.84
CA ASN A 3 -10.92 -2.16 -10.61
C ASN A 3 -10.09 -0.85 -10.66
N CYS A 4 -8.94 -0.85 -11.33
CA CYS A 4 -8.06 0.32 -11.46
C CYS A 4 -7.26 0.28 -12.78
N PRO A 5 -7.93 0.32 -13.95
CA PRO A 5 -7.24 0.30 -15.23
C PRO A 5 -6.26 1.48 -15.33
N ALA A 6 -5.02 1.22 -15.72
CA ALA A 6 -3.99 2.25 -15.81
C ALA A 6 -4.22 3.26 -16.94
N SER A 7 -5.03 2.89 -17.93
CA SER A 7 -5.43 3.73 -19.05
C SER A 7 -6.80 3.28 -19.57
N MET A 8 -7.43 4.13 -20.38
CA MET A 8 -8.66 3.83 -21.09
C MET A 8 -8.40 3.92 -22.59
N SER A 9 -8.82 2.88 -23.34
CA SER A 9 -8.55 2.75 -24.78
C SER A 9 -9.52 3.56 -25.66
N GLN A 10 -10.61 4.08 -25.06
CA GLN A 10 -11.67 4.82 -25.74
C GLN A 10 -12.08 6.04 -24.91
N PRO A 11 -12.61 7.11 -25.53
CA PRO A 11 -13.13 8.26 -24.81
C PRO A 11 -14.37 7.90 -23.98
N PRO A 12 -14.71 8.66 -22.93
CA PRO A 12 -15.92 8.42 -22.15
C PRO A 12 -17.19 8.41 -23.02
N PRO A 13 -18.18 7.54 -22.72
CA PRO A 13 -19.46 7.54 -23.44
C PRO A 13 -20.18 8.89 -23.37
N GLN A 14 -20.73 9.34 -24.49
CA GLN A 14 -21.37 10.67 -24.60
C GLN A 14 -22.87 10.67 -24.28
N SER A 15 -23.49 9.50 -24.13
CA SER A 15 -24.91 9.35 -23.81
C SER A 15 -25.15 8.14 -22.91
N LYS A 16 -26.23 8.19 -22.11
CA LYS A 16 -26.63 7.07 -21.25
C LYS A 16 -27.17 5.91 -22.10
N GLY A 17 -26.83 4.67 -21.75
CA GLY A 17 -27.33 3.47 -22.42
C GLY A 17 -26.68 3.17 -23.79
N SER A 18 -25.57 3.83 -24.12
CA SER A 18 -24.76 3.55 -25.31
C SER A 18 -23.88 2.31 -25.16
N VAL A 19 -23.56 1.92 -23.93
CA VAL A 19 -22.88 0.66 -23.58
C VAL A 19 -23.93 -0.22 -22.91
N ARG A 20 -24.28 -1.33 -23.56
CA ARG A 20 -25.35 -2.23 -23.12
C ARG A 20 -24.84 -3.60 -22.73
N GLU A 21 -23.80 -4.06 -23.42
CA GLU A 21 -23.26 -5.39 -23.27
C GLU A 21 -21.86 -5.34 -22.63
N GLU A 22 -21.50 -6.37 -21.87
CA GLU A 22 -20.19 -6.48 -21.24
C GLU A 22 -19.05 -6.49 -22.27
N LYS A 23 -19.29 -7.08 -23.45
CA LYS A 23 -18.33 -7.10 -24.55
C LYS A 23 -17.98 -5.69 -25.06
N GLU A 24 -18.93 -4.75 -25.00
CA GLU A 24 -18.70 -3.36 -25.38
C GLU A 24 -17.85 -2.63 -24.34
N LEU A 25 -17.98 -2.99 -23.06
CA LEU A 25 -17.16 -2.46 -21.96
C LEU A 25 -15.70 -2.88 -22.09
N LEU A 26 -15.42 -4.12 -22.54
CA LEU A 26 -14.05 -4.62 -22.71
C LEU A 26 -13.23 -3.79 -23.70
N VAL A 27 -13.86 -3.11 -24.66
CA VAL A 27 -13.17 -2.24 -25.65
C VAL A 27 -12.57 -0.98 -24.99
N TYR A 28 -13.10 -0.56 -23.84
CA TYR A 28 -12.58 0.59 -23.09
C TYR A 28 -11.37 0.25 -22.23
N LEU A 29 -11.22 -1.02 -21.86
CA LEU A 29 -10.12 -1.48 -20.99
C LEU A 29 -8.81 -1.57 -21.78
N PRO A 30 -7.66 -1.48 -21.08
CA PRO A 30 -6.36 -1.68 -21.70
C PRO A 30 -6.19 -3.11 -22.19
N ASP A 31 -5.34 -3.30 -23.21
CA ASP A 31 -5.00 -4.62 -23.70
C ASP A 31 -4.28 -5.47 -22.64
N ILE A 32 -4.10 -6.75 -22.96
CA ILE A 32 -3.50 -7.74 -22.07
C ILE A 32 -2.06 -7.38 -21.74
N ASN A 33 -1.25 -6.93 -22.71
CA ASN A 33 0.16 -6.63 -22.50
C ASN A 33 0.36 -5.39 -21.61
N ALA A 34 -0.43 -4.34 -21.83
CA ALA A 34 -0.44 -3.17 -20.98
C ALA A 34 -0.88 -3.52 -19.55
N THR A 35 -1.94 -4.33 -19.42
CA THR A 35 -2.41 -4.82 -18.11
C THR A 35 -1.34 -5.64 -17.38
N CYS A 36 -0.72 -6.60 -18.07
CA CYS A 36 0.32 -7.46 -17.50
C CYS A 36 1.55 -6.67 -17.05
N SER A 37 1.97 -5.68 -17.85
CA SER A 37 3.10 -4.81 -17.52
C SER A 37 2.84 -4.03 -16.21
N VAL A 38 1.67 -3.40 -16.10
CA VAL A 38 1.30 -2.63 -14.90
C VAL A 38 1.17 -3.52 -13.67
N LEU A 39 0.53 -4.70 -13.79
CA LEU A 39 0.42 -5.63 -12.67
C LEU A 39 1.79 -6.13 -12.20
N THR A 40 2.72 -6.37 -13.12
CA THR A 40 4.09 -6.77 -12.79
C THR A 40 4.82 -5.66 -12.03
N ILE A 41 4.71 -4.41 -12.49
CA ILE A 41 5.31 -3.25 -11.83
C ILE A 41 4.71 -3.07 -10.43
N LEU A 42 3.39 -3.08 -10.30
CA LEU A 42 2.72 -2.92 -8.99
C LEU A 42 3.07 -4.06 -8.04
N ALA A 43 3.16 -5.30 -8.53
CA ALA A 43 3.56 -6.44 -7.71
C ALA A 43 4.99 -6.28 -7.19
N LEU A 44 5.92 -5.79 -8.03
CA LEU A 44 7.30 -5.52 -7.66
C LEU A 44 7.39 -4.38 -6.63
N LEU A 45 6.74 -3.24 -6.89
CA LEU A 45 6.77 -2.05 -6.03
C LEU A 45 6.01 -2.21 -4.71
N SER A 46 5.19 -3.26 -4.56
CA SER A 46 4.46 -3.55 -3.32
C SER A 46 5.20 -4.50 -2.39
N GLN A 47 6.34 -5.08 -2.80
CA GLN A 47 7.10 -5.97 -1.93
C GLN A 47 7.98 -5.17 -0.96
N PRO A 48 8.09 -5.58 0.31
CA PRO A 48 9.09 -5.01 1.21
C PRO A 48 10.50 -5.29 0.68
N THR A 49 11.41 -4.34 0.85
CA THR A 49 12.81 -4.50 0.46
C THR A 49 13.51 -5.52 1.37
N ALA A 50 14.59 -6.14 0.89
CA ALA A 50 15.39 -7.05 1.73
C ALA A 50 16.03 -6.34 2.94
N SER A 51 16.20 -5.02 2.85
CA SER A 51 16.73 -4.14 3.89
C SER A 51 15.63 -3.43 4.68
N TYR A 52 14.42 -4.01 4.77
CA TYR A 52 13.28 -3.37 5.42
C TYR A 52 13.59 -2.94 6.86
N VAL A 53 13.44 -1.64 7.13
CA VAL A 53 13.57 -1.05 8.48
C VAL A 53 12.23 -0.45 8.90
N PRO A 54 11.55 -1.01 9.93
CA PRO A 54 10.28 -0.48 10.39
C PRO A 54 10.37 0.97 10.90
N LEU A 55 9.23 1.66 10.89
CA LEU A 55 9.13 3.05 11.35
C LEU A 55 9.72 3.25 12.75
N CYS A 56 10.58 4.27 12.88
CA CYS A 56 11.26 4.61 14.12
C CYS A 56 12.14 3.49 14.72
N GLN A 57 12.54 2.51 13.90
CA GLN A 57 13.64 1.60 14.23
C GLN A 57 14.93 2.18 13.66
N TYR A 58 15.77 2.74 14.52
CA TYR A 58 17.04 3.31 14.13
C TYR A 58 18.15 2.31 14.44
N GLN A 59 18.91 1.91 13.41
CA GLN A 59 20.09 1.05 13.56
C GLN A 59 21.37 1.89 13.74
N GLU A 60 21.30 3.19 13.46
CA GLU A 60 22.42 4.11 13.48
C GLU A 60 22.76 4.55 14.91
N PRO A 61 24.06 4.69 15.25
CA PRO A 61 24.54 4.92 16.62
C PRO A 61 24.07 6.24 17.26
N PHE A 62 23.36 7.09 16.53
CA PHE A 62 22.91 8.42 16.96
C PHE A 62 22.02 8.39 18.19
N PHE A 63 21.23 7.32 18.39
CA PHE A 63 20.21 7.28 19.43
C PHE A 63 20.48 6.29 20.58
N TYR A 64 21.72 5.85 20.77
CA TYR A 64 22.02 4.74 21.68
C TYR A 64 22.19 5.14 23.16
N THR A 65 22.28 6.43 23.51
CA THR A 65 22.60 6.86 24.88
C THR A 65 21.77 8.04 25.37
N GLY A 66 21.88 8.41 26.64
CA GLY A 66 21.28 9.65 27.17
C GLY A 66 19.76 9.77 27.02
N ALA A 67 19.27 11.02 27.08
CA ALA A 67 17.83 11.32 27.10
C ALA A 67 17.12 11.00 25.77
N HIS A 68 17.82 11.10 24.64
CA HIS A 68 17.25 10.85 23.32
C HIS A 68 16.88 9.38 23.12
N ARG A 69 17.66 8.44 23.70
CA ARG A 69 17.33 7.02 23.69
C ARG A 69 15.98 6.75 24.34
N GLY A 70 15.74 7.35 25.51
CA GLY A 70 14.48 7.20 26.24
C GLY A 70 13.27 7.75 25.47
N LEU A 71 13.45 8.84 24.70
CA LEU A 71 12.39 9.37 23.83
C LEU A 71 12.07 8.40 22.68
N VAL A 72 13.09 7.83 22.03
CA VAL A 72 12.90 6.82 20.98
C VAL A 72 12.18 5.59 21.53
N GLU A 73 12.60 5.07 22.69
CA GLU A 73 11.94 3.92 23.33
C GLU A 73 10.47 4.19 23.67
N LYS A 74 10.15 5.43 24.10
CA LYS A 74 8.78 5.84 24.34
C LYS A 74 7.95 5.78 23.06
N VAL A 75 8.44 6.37 21.96
CA VAL A 75 7.76 6.34 20.65
C VAL A 75 7.60 4.90 20.16
N GLN A 76 8.63 4.07 20.25
CA GLN A 76 8.57 2.66 19.86
C GLN A 76 7.52 1.88 20.66
N LYS A 77 7.37 2.17 21.96
CA LYS A 77 6.33 1.56 22.80
C LYS A 77 4.93 2.00 22.39
N GLU A 78 4.73 3.29 22.10
CA GLU A 78 3.46 3.82 21.60
C GLU A 78 3.08 3.21 20.25
N LEU A 79 4.03 3.10 19.32
CA LEU A 79 3.83 2.43 18.02
C LEU A 79 3.46 0.96 18.20
N LYS A 80 4.11 0.24 19.12
CA LYS A 80 3.77 -1.16 19.40
C LYS A 80 2.34 -1.31 19.95
N SER A 81 1.91 -0.38 20.80
CA SER A 81 0.52 -0.33 21.28
C SER A 81 -0.46 -0.04 20.14
N LEU A 82 -0.10 0.86 19.23
CA LEU A 82 -0.91 1.21 18.07
C LEU A 82 -1.08 0.04 17.11
N THR A 83 0.00 -0.71 16.83
CA THR A 83 -0.06 -1.96 16.07
C THR A 83 -1.09 -2.93 16.65
N ALA A 84 -1.03 -3.19 17.96
CA ALA A 84 -1.96 -4.11 18.62
C ALA A 84 -3.42 -3.63 18.51
N MET A 85 -3.67 -2.33 18.66
CA MET A 85 -5.01 -1.76 18.46
C MET A 85 -5.52 -1.92 17.02
N ILE A 86 -4.64 -1.72 16.02
CA ILE A 86 -4.97 -1.89 14.61
C ILE A 86 -5.27 -3.36 14.30
N GLU A 87 -4.48 -4.29 14.83
CA GLU A 87 -4.70 -5.73 14.67
C GLU A 87 -6.04 -6.16 15.24
N GLU A 88 -6.39 -5.73 16.45
CA GLU A 88 -7.67 -6.08 17.07
C GLU A 88 -8.85 -5.49 16.28
N ARG A 89 -8.75 -4.22 15.87
CA ARG A 89 -9.75 -3.59 15.00
C ARG A 89 -9.90 -4.31 13.66
N ASN A 90 -8.81 -4.81 13.08
CA ASN A 90 -8.83 -5.49 11.80
C ASN A 90 -9.42 -6.91 11.87
N ARG A 91 -9.49 -7.54 13.05
CA ARG A 91 -10.11 -8.87 13.22
C ARG A 91 -11.61 -8.89 13.00
N ILE A 92 -12.28 -7.75 13.22
CA ILE A 92 -13.75 -7.65 13.18
C ILE A 92 -14.29 -7.00 11.89
N ILE A 93 -13.42 -6.60 10.97
CA ILE A 93 -13.79 -5.91 9.72
C ILE A 93 -13.63 -6.88 8.55
N ALA A 94 -14.62 -6.94 7.66
CA ALA A 94 -14.61 -7.85 6.50
C ALA A 94 -13.43 -7.61 5.55
N LEU A 95 -12.97 -6.37 5.43
CA LEU A 95 -11.78 -5.97 4.69
C LEU A 95 -10.80 -5.24 5.62
N PRO A 96 -9.81 -5.95 6.18
CA PRO A 96 -8.78 -5.36 7.04
C PRO A 96 -8.00 -4.24 6.35
N TYR A 97 -7.56 -3.24 7.12
CA TYR A 97 -6.70 -2.17 6.64
C TYR A 97 -5.33 -2.23 7.34
N PRO A 98 -4.35 -2.95 6.78
CA PRO A 98 -3.04 -3.17 7.41
C PRO A 98 -1.99 -2.14 7.03
N TYR A 99 -2.23 -1.31 6.00
CA TYR A 99 -1.19 -0.48 5.37
C TYR A 99 -0.57 0.57 6.29
N LEU A 100 -1.34 1.10 7.26
CA LEU A 100 -0.85 2.06 8.25
C LEU A 100 -0.51 1.42 9.61
N SER A 101 -0.37 0.09 9.67
CA SER A 101 0.21 -0.55 10.85
C SER A 101 1.69 -0.17 10.94
N PRO A 102 2.19 0.29 12.11
CA PRO A 102 3.61 0.63 12.26
C PRO A 102 4.61 -0.46 11.82
N ASN A 103 4.21 -1.73 11.90
CA ASN A 103 5.01 -2.87 11.42
C ASN A 103 5.07 -3.03 9.89
N HIS A 104 4.25 -2.29 9.16
CA HIS A 104 4.20 -2.29 7.68
C HIS A 104 4.64 -0.96 7.07
N ILE A 105 5.06 0.01 7.91
CA ILE A 105 5.57 1.31 7.46
C ILE A 105 7.08 1.29 7.57
N GLU A 106 7.77 1.54 6.47
CA GLU A 106 9.23 1.66 6.45
C GLU A 106 9.66 3.05 6.95
N ASN A 107 10.86 3.14 7.51
CA ASN A 107 11.38 4.40 8.08
C ASN A 107 11.70 5.47 7.01
N SER A 108 11.85 5.05 5.75
CA SER A 108 12.15 5.91 4.60
C SER A 108 11.52 5.36 3.32
N VAL A 109 11.62 6.11 2.22
CA VAL A 109 11.21 5.65 0.88
C VAL A 109 12.40 4.93 0.24
N ALA A 110 12.34 3.60 0.17
CA ALA A 110 13.46 2.74 -0.26
C ALA A 110 13.13 1.79 -1.43
N ILE A 111 11.96 1.94 -2.06
CA ILE A 111 11.49 1.16 -3.21
C ILE A 111 11.17 2.05 -4.41
#